data_AF-A0A1Q7DJC2-F1
#
_entry.id   AF-A0A1Q7DJC2-F1
#
_cell.length_a   1.000
_cell.length_b   1.000
_cell.length_c   1.000
_cell.angle_alpha   90.00
_cell.angle_beta   90.00
_cell.angle_gamma   90.00
#
_symmetry.space_group_name_H-M   'P 1'
#
loop_
_entity.id
_entity.type
_entity.pdbx_description
1 polymer ?
#
loop_
_entity_poly.entity_id
_entity_poly.type
_entity_poly.pdbx_seq_one_letter_code
_entity_poly.pdbx_strand_id
1 'polypeptide(L)'
;MTLVAVWLHVLGVVVWMGGVMYQAHVLLPMARRGDVAAFALAARRGRPVAWTALAIVVLTGFYNVTRLGPLDRVMQSGAALLLAGKFGLVLVLATLAGRRDFGEVTRLNRLVASGGDPTSALGAIAWLDRIALLLGVVIVYLGLAISRS
;
A
#
# COMPACT_ATOMS: atom_id res chain seq x y z
N MET A 1 21.64 -13.72 -0.20
CA MET A 1 20.58 -12.79 0.26
C MET A 1 21.04 -12.21 1.59
N THR A 2 20.99 -10.90 1.81
CA THR A 2 21.16 -10.38 3.17
C THR A 2 19.80 -10.55 3.86
N LEU A 3 19.72 -11.43 4.86
CA LEU A 3 18.50 -11.72 5.62
C LEU A 3 17.76 -10.44 6.05
N VAL A 4 18.54 -9.39 6.35
CA VAL A 4 18.06 -8.05 6.71
C VAL A 4 17.18 -7.42 5.64
N ALA A 5 17.53 -7.50 4.35
CA ALA A 5 16.75 -6.86 3.28
C ALA A 5 15.38 -7.55 3.11
N VAL A 6 15.34 -8.88 3.22
CA VAL A 6 14.09 -9.65 3.18
C VAL A 6 13.25 -9.35 4.43
N TRP A 7 13.87 -9.34 5.61
CA TRP A 7 13.20 -9.02 6.86
C TRP A 7 12.58 -7.61 6.84
N LEU A 8 13.32 -6.60 6.38
CA LEU A 8 12.81 -5.23 6.21
C LEU A 8 11.68 -5.16 5.19
N HIS A 9 11.77 -5.89 4.08
CA HIS A 9 10.70 -5.94 3.08
C HIS A 9 9.40 -6.47 3.70
N VAL A 10 9.48 -7.61 4.39
CA VAL A 10 8.32 -8.23 5.04
C VAL A 10 7.76 -7.32 6.14
N LEU A 11 8.61 -6.71 6.96
CA LEU A 11 8.18 -5.76 7.99
C LEU A 11 7.44 -4.57 7.38
N GLY A 12 7.97 -4.00 6.29
CA GLY A 12 7.31 -2.91 5.56
C GLY A 12 5.93 -3.32 5.03
N VAL A 13 5.82 -4.52 4.46
CA VAL A 13 4.53 -5.07 3.99
C VAL A 13 3.54 -5.22 5.16
N VAL A 14 3.97 -5.79 6.29
CA VAL A 14 3.13 -5.98 7.48
C VAL A 14 2.62 -4.65 8.02
N VAL A 15 3.51 -3.66 8.18
CA VAL A 15 3.15 -2.33 8.69
C VAL A 15 2.18 -1.62 7.75
N TRP A 16 2.47 -1.60 6.44
CA TRP A 16 1.63 -0.92 5.46
C TRP A 16 0.25 -1.60 5.34
N MET A 17 0.24 -2.91 5.11
CA MET A 17 -1.01 -3.66 4.89
C MET A 17 -1.86 -3.72 6.16
N GLY A 18 -1.24 -3.93 7.33
CA GLY A 18 -1.92 -3.88 8.62
C GLY A 18 -2.54 -2.52 8.91
N GLY A 19 -1.83 -1.43 8.59
CA GLY A 19 -2.35 -0.07 8.72
C GLY A 19 -3.58 0.20 7.83
N VAL A 20 -3.53 -0.22 6.56
CA VAL A 20 -4.67 -0.09 5.63
C VAL A 20 -5.82 -0.98 6.08
N MET A 21 -5.58 -2.21 6.52
CA MET A 21 -6.61 -3.11 7.05
C MET A 21 -7.30 -2.50 8.27
N TYR A 22 -6.54 -1.96 9.23
CA TYR A 22 -7.08 -1.30 10.41
C TYR A 22 -7.92 -0.07 10.05
N GLN A 23 -7.44 0.76 9.12
CA GLN A 23 -8.22 1.91 8.64
C GLN A 23 -9.51 1.48 7.96
N ALA A 24 -9.47 0.48 7.08
CA ALA A 24 -10.62 0.04 6.30
C ALA A 24 -11.68 -0.71 7.13
N HIS A 25 -11.27 -1.50 8.13
CA HIS A 25 -12.16 -2.41 8.86
C HIS A 25 -12.51 -1.97 10.27
N VAL A 26 -11.75 -1.03 10.85
CA VAL A 26 -12.01 -0.53 12.21
C VAL A 26 -12.36 0.95 12.15
N LEU A 27 -11.43 1.80 11.70
CA LEU A 27 -11.62 3.25 11.80
C LEU A 27 -12.68 3.78 10.84
N LEU A 28 -12.75 3.25 9.62
CA LEU A 28 -13.70 3.72 8.61
C LEU A 28 -15.16 3.38 8.98
N PRO A 29 -15.49 2.17 9.47
CA PRO A 29 -16.82 1.91 10.04
C PRO A 29 -17.19 2.84 11.21
N MET A 30 -16.23 3.16 12.09
CA MET A 30 -16.46 4.15 13.15
C MET A 30 -16.74 5.54 12.57
N ALA A 31 -15.96 5.98 11.57
CA ALA A 31 -16.16 7.25 10.89
C ALA A 31 -17.58 7.38 10.31
N ARG A 32 -18.09 6.30 9.70
CA ARG A 32 -19.46 6.26 9.14
C ARG A 32 -20.56 6.37 10.20
N ARG A 33 -20.24 6.16 11.48
CA ARG A 33 -21.17 6.31 12.62
C ARG A 33 -21.10 7.68 13.29
N GLY A 34 -20.27 8.59 12.77
CA GLY A 34 -20.14 9.97 13.27
C GLY A 34 -18.72 10.37 13.66
N ASP A 35 -17.81 9.41 13.87
CA ASP A 35 -16.43 9.69 14.34
C ASP A 35 -15.45 10.09 13.23
N VAL A 36 -15.91 10.94 12.30
CA VAL A 36 -15.16 11.32 11.09
C VAL A 36 -13.88 12.08 11.43
N ALA A 37 -13.93 12.95 12.45
CA ALA A 37 -12.77 13.73 12.87
C ALA A 37 -11.64 12.84 13.41
N ALA A 38 -11.98 11.81 14.18
CA ALA A 38 -11.03 10.84 14.71
C ALA A 38 -10.36 10.05 13.58
N PHE A 39 -11.14 9.59 12.60
CA PHE A 39 -10.60 8.94 11.40
C PHE A 39 -9.66 9.86 10.62
N ALA A 40 -10.07 11.11 10.35
CA ALA A 40 -9.27 12.06 9.57
C ALA A 40 -7.92 12.38 10.25
N LEU A 41 -7.93 12.52 11.59
CA LEU A 41 -6.72 12.71 12.39
C LEU A 41 -5.81 11.48 12.34
N ALA A 42 -6.38 10.29 12.54
CA ALA A 42 -5.64 9.03 12.50
C ALA A 42 -5.02 8.78 11.11
N ALA A 43 -5.77 9.02 10.03
CA ALA A 43 -5.29 8.91 8.66
C ALA A 43 -4.15 9.91 8.37
N ARG A 44 -4.26 11.14 8.86
CA ARG A 44 -3.20 12.15 8.70
C ARG A 44 -1.93 11.80 9.47
N ARG A 45 -2.05 11.32 10.72
CA ARG A 45 -0.91 10.90 11.54
C ARG A 45 -0.27 9.59 11.09
N GLY A 46 -1.06 8.66 10.56
CA GLY A 46 -0.56 7.40 10.02
C GLY A 46 0.16 7.53 8.68
N ARG A 47 -0.09 8.63 7.94
CA ARG A 47 0.48 8.84 6.60
C ARG A 47 2.01 8.71 6.57
N PRO A 48 2.82 9.44 7.37
CA PRO A 48 4.27 9.28 7.33
C PRO A 48 4.72 7.82 7.51
N VAL A 49 4.10 7.08 8.46
CA VAL A 49 4.41 5.67 8.70
C VAL A 49 4.08 4.80 7.49
N ALA A 50 2.91 5.02 6.87
CA ALA A 50 2.51 4.29 5.67
C ALA A 50 3.47 4.53 4.49
N TRP A 51 3.87 5.78 4.26
CA TRP A 51 4.80 6.12 3.18
C TRP A 51 6.23 5.65 3.44
N THR A 52 6.70 5.69 4.69
CA THR A 52 7.98 5.09 5.07
C THR A 52 7.96 3.57 4.85
N ALA A 53 6.89 2.89 5.27
CA ALA A 53 6.73 1.46 5.04
C ALA A 53 6.72 1.12 3.54
N LEU A 54 5.94 1.87 2.73
CA LEU A 54 5.90 1.69 1.29
C LEU A 54 7.27 1.93 0.63
N ALA A 55 8.00 2.97 1.05
CA ALA A 55 9.35 3.25 0.57
C ALA A 55 10.31 2.10 0.89
N ILE A 56 10.27 1.57 2.12
CA ILE A 56 11.05 0.39 2.52
C ILE A 56 10.72 -0.80 1.62
N VAL A 57 9.44 -1.11 1.40
CA VAL A 57 9.00 -2.21 0.52
C VAL A 57 9.53 -2.04 -0.89
N VAL A 58 9.43 -0.85 -1.47
CA VAL A 58 9.90 -0.55 -2.82
C VAL A 58 11.42 -0.72 -2.92
N LEU A 59 12.19 -0.06 -2.03
CA LEU A 59 13.65 -0.09 -2.05
C LEU A 59 14.20 -1.50 -1.83
N THR A 60 13.68 -2.21 -0.84
CA THR A 60 14.07 -3.61 -0.57
C THR A 60 13.61 -4.55 -1.67
N GLY A 61 12.46 -4.28 -2.30
CA GLY A 61 11.98 -5.02 -3.46
C GLY A 61 12.94 -4.92 -4.65
N PHE A 62 13.38 -3.70 -5.00
CA PHE A 62 14.41 -3.48 -6.02
C PHE A 62 15.72 -4.17 -5.65
N TYR A 63 16.19 -4.01 -4.41
CA TYR A 63 17.43 -4.65 -3.95
C TYR A 63 17.37 -6.18 -4.04
N ASN A 64 16.24 -6.81 -3.68
CA ASN A 64 16.11 -8.26 -3.75
C ASN A 64 16.16 -8.77 -5.20
N VAL A 65 15.68 -7.98 -6.16
CA VAL A 65 15.69 -8.33 -7.59
C VAL A 65 17.10 -8.32 -8.18
N THR A 66 17.95 -7.36 -7.80
CA THR A 66 19.36 -7.33 -8.27
C THR A 66 20.17 -8.54 -7.82
N ARG A 67 19.65 -9.33 -6.87
CA ARG A 67 20.29 -10.54 -6.33
C ARG A 67 19.79 -11.84 -6.95
N LEU A 68 18.86 -11.81 -7.91
CA LEU A 68 18.31 -12.99 -8.58
C LEU A 68 19.27 -13.67 -9.58
N GLY A 69 20.46 -13.09 -9.83
CA GLY A 69 21.45 -13.62 -10.77
C GLY A 69 21.49 -12.84 -12.10
N PRO A 70 22.21 -13.34 -13.12
CA PRO A 70 22.36 -12.64 -14.41
C PRO A 70 20.99 -12.41 -15.07
N LEU A 71 20.75 -11.17 -15.50
CA LEU A 71 19.48 -10.74 -16.13
C LEU A 71 19.09 -11.63 -17.32
N ASP A 72 20.08 -12.15 -18.05
CA ASP A 72 19.87 -13.02 -19.21
C ASP A 72 19.14 -14.33 -18.86
N ARG A 73 19.40 -14.90 -17.68
CA ARG A 73 18.70 -16.11 -17.19
C ARG A 73 17.27 -15.81 -16.72
N VAL A 74 17.04 -14.60 -16.20
CA VAL A 74 15.71 -14.14 -15.76
C VAL A 74 14.83 -13.79 -16.97
N MET A 75 15.42 -13.26 -18.04
CA MET A 75 14.73 -12.98 -19.30
C MET A 75 14.33 -14.26 -20.04
N GLN A 76 15.16 -15.31 -20.03
CA GLN A 76 14.87 -16.58 -20.71
C GLN A 76 13.83 -17.46 -20.00
N SER A 77 13.61 -17.28 -18.69
CA SER A 77 12.71 -18.13 -17.87
C SER A 77 11.27 -17.63 -17.76
N GLY A 78 10.92 -16.52 -18.40
CA GLY A 78 9.60 -15.87 -18.23
C GLY A 78 9.41 -15.15 -16.88
N ALA A 79 10.37 -15.29 -15.95
CA ALA A 79 10.40 -14.60 -14.67
C ALA A 79 10.46 -13.07 -14.84
N ALA A 80 11.10 -12.58 -15.91
CA ALA A 80 11.14 -11.15 -16.23
C ALA A 80 9.74 -10.51 -16.38
N LEU A 81 8.79 -11.20 -17.02
CA LEU A 81 7.42 -10.69 -17.20
C LEU A 81 6.66 -10.65 -15.86
N LEU A 82 6.83 -11.66 -15.01
CA LEU A 82 6.25 -11.70 -13.67
C LEU A 82 6.83 -10.60 -12.76
N LEU A 83 8.13 -10.35 -12.84
CA LEU A 83 8.77 -9.24 -12.13
C LEU A 83 8.26 -7.89 -12.63
N ALA A 84 8.24 -7.67 -13.94
CA ALA A 84 7.73 -6.43 -14.53
C ALA A 84 6.27 -6.19 -14.14
N GLY A 85 5.43 -7.24 -14.19
CA GLY A 85 4.05 -7.20 -13.71
C GLY A 85 3.95 -6.83 -12.23
N LYS A 86 4.78 -7.42 -11.37
CA LYS A 86 4.82 -7.08 -9.93
C LYS A 86 5.18 -5.61 -9.71
N PHE A 87 6.20 -5.09 -10.38
CA PHE A 87 6.57 -3.68 -10.25
C PHE A 87 5.50 -2.74 -10.81
N GLY A 88 4.86 -3.11 -11.92
CA GLY A 88 3.71 -2.39 -12.45
C GLY A 88 2.57 -2.30 -11.44
N LEU A 89 2.23 -3.42 -10.79
CA LEU A 89 1.21 -3.45 -9.74
C LEU A 89 1.60 -2.61 -8.52
N VAL A 90 2.87 -2.65 -8.09
CA VAL A 90 3.37 -1.81 -6.99
C VAL A 90 3.26 -0.32 -7.34
N LEU A 91 3.57 0.06 -8.58
CA LEU A 91 3.43 1.44 -9.04
C LEU A 91 1.96 1.89 -9.03
N VAL A 92 1.04 1.06 -9.54
CA VAL A 92 -0.40 1.32 -9.49
C VAL A 92 -0.86 1.48 -8.04
N LEU A 93 -0.44 0.57 -7.15
CA LEU A 93 -0.75 0.64 -5.72
C LEU A 93 -0.23 1.94 -5.09
N ALA A 94 1.00 2.36 -5.40
CA ALA A 94 1.58 3.60 -4.91
C ALA A 94 0.80 4.83 -5.41
N THR A 95 0.36 4.83 -6.68
CA THR A 95 -0.48 5.90 -7.23
C THR A 95 -1.84 5.96 -6.53
N LEU A 96 -2.49 4.81 -6.28
CA LEU A 96 -3.76 4.76 -5.56
C LEU A 96 -3.62 5.23 -4.11
N ALA A 97 -2.56 4.80 -3.40
CA ALA A 97 -2.24 5.28 -2.07
C ALA A 97 -1.98 6.80 -2.07
N GLY A 98 -1.27 7.31 -3.09
CA GLY A 98 -1.06 8.74 -3.33
C GLY A 98 -2.36 9.51 -3.47
N ARG A 99 -3.24 9.07 -4.38
CA ARG A 99 -4.56 9.67 -4.59
C ARG A 99 -5.40 9.66 -3.32
N ARG A 100 -5.40 8.54 -2.60
CA ARG A 100 -6.15 8.35 -1.36
C ARG A 100 -5.69 9.33 -0.28
N ASP A 101 -4.39 9.38 -0.02
CA ASP A 101 -3.83 10.21 1.04
C ASP A 101 -3.82 11.68 0.67
N PHE A 102 -3.19 12.05 -0.44
CA PHE A 102 -3.00 13.46 -0.78
C PHE A 102 -4.25 14.10 -1.39
N GLY A 103 -5.15 13.30 -1.99
CA GLY A 103 -6.44 13.76 -2.50
C GLY A 103 -7.57 13.64 -1.47
N GLU A 104 -8.08 12.42 -1.27
CA GLU A 104 -9.32 12.20 -0.53
C GLU A 104 -9.21 12.46 0.97
N VAL A 105 -8.11 12.06 1.62
CA VAL A 105 -7.92 12.37 3.05
C VAL A 105 -7.72 13.86 3.27
N THR A 106 -7.00 14.57 2.39
CA THR A 106 -6.87 16.03 2.48
C THR A 106 -8.23 16.71 2.27
N ARG A 107 -9.03 16.24 1.31
CA ARG A 107 -10.41 16.69 1.10
C ARG A 107 -11.28 16.43 2.33
N LEU A 108 -11.20 15.25 2.93
CA LEU A 108 -11.92 14.90 4.15
C LEU A 108 -11.56 15.83 5.32
N ASN A 109 -10.28 16.12 5.53
CA ASN A 109 -9.84 17.05 6.59
C ASN A 109 -10.43 18.45 6.38
N ARG A 110 -10.51 18.93 5.14
CA ARG A 110 -11.15 20.23 4.84
C ARG A 110 -12.65 20.22 5.14
N LEU A 111 -13.36 19.16 4.75
CA LEU A 111 -14.79 19.00 5.02
C LEU A 111 -15.10 18.95 6.52
N VAL A 112 -14.28 18.21 7.29
CA VAL A 112 -14.40 18.18 8.77
C VAL A 112 -14.21 19.57 9.36
N ALA A 113 -13.21 20.33 8.88
CA ALA A 113 -12.95 21.68 9.37
C ALA A 113 -14.06 22.69 9.01
N SER A 114 -14.70 22.52 7.85
CA SER A 114 -15.77 23.41 7.37
C SER A 114 -17.18 22.96 7.76
N GLY A 115 -17.34 21.84 8.47
CA GLY A 115 -18.64 21.23 8.75
C GLY A 115 -19.40 20.73 7.50
N GLY A 116 -18.68 20.44 6.40
CA GLY A 116 -19.27 19.93 5.16
C GLY A 116 -19.55 18.42 5.18
N ASP A 117 -20.36 17.93 4.24
CA ASP A 117 -20.71 16.51 4.14
C ASP A 117 -19.49 15.62 3.78
N PRO A 118 -19.05 14.71 4.68
CA PRO A 118 -17.89 13.85 4.46
C PRO A 118 -18.21 12.56 3.68
N THR A 119 -19.49 12.26 3.43
CA THR A 119 -19.96 10.94 2.98
C THR A 119 -19.28 10.49 1.68
N SER A 120 -19.21 11.38 0.70
CA SER A 120 -18.56 11.09 -0.59
C SER A 120 -17.06 10.82 -0.47
N ALA A 121 -16.35 11.57 0.38
CA ALA A 121 -14.92 11.38 0.62
C ALA A 121 -14.65 10.05 1.35
N LEU A 122 -15.46 9.72 2.36
CA LEU A 122 -15.37 8.43 3.05
C LEU A 122 -15.65 7.24 2.11
N GLY A 123 -16.60 7.39 1.18
CA GLY A 123 -16.88 6.40 0.14
C GLY A 123 -15.69 6.17 -0.80
N ALA A 124 -15.07 7.25 -1.28
CA ALA A 124 -13.89 7.18 -2.14
C ALA A 124 -12.70 6.52 -1.42
N ILE A 125 -12.45 6.91 -0.17
CA ILE A 125 -11.39 6.31 0.67
C ILE A 125 -11.64 4.81 0.86
N ALA A 126 -12.88 4.42 1.17
CA ALA A 126 -13.24 3.01 1.34
C ALA A 126 -12.93 2.17 0.10
N TRP A 127 -13.25 2.69 -1.08
CA TRP A 127 -13.06 1.99 -2.33
C TRP A 127 -11.58 1.90 -2.71
N LEU A 128 -10.82 2.99 -2.53
CA LEU A 128 -9.38 3.01 -2.74
C LEU A 128 -8.65 2.04 -1.80
N ASP A 129 -9.02 2.02 -0.51
CA ASP A 129 -8.42 1.12 0.48
C ASP A 129 -8.70 -0.35 0.12
N ARG A 130 -9.91 -0.70 -0.36
CA ARG A 130 -10.24 -2.06 -0.81
C ARG A 130 -9.41 -2.51 -2.01
N ILE A 131 -9.25 -1.64 -3.01
CA ILE A 131 -8.43 -1.96 -4.19
C ILE A 131 -6.96 -2.08 -3.80
N ALA A 132 -6.47 -1.18 -2.95
CA ALA A 132 -5.10 -1.21 -2.46
C ALA A 132 -4.82 -2.53 -1.70
N LEU A 133 -5.75 -2.99 -0.87
CA LEU A 133 -5.65 -4.29 -0.18
C LEU A 133 -5.67 -5.46 -1.15
N LEU A 134 -6.57 -5.48 -2.12
CA LEU A 134 -6.62 -6.53 -3.15
C LEU A 134 -5.29 -6.60 -3.92
N LEU A 135 -4.79 -5.45 -4.40
CA LEU A 135 -3.50 -5.36 -5.06
C LEU A 135 -2.36 -5.82 -4.15
N GLY A 136 -2.37 -5.42 -2.87
CA GLY A 136 -1.39 -5.85 -1.88
C GLY A 136 -1.32 -7.37 -1.76
N VAL A 137 -2.47 -8.04 -1.64
CA VAL A 137 -2.55 -9.51 -1.59
C VAL A 137 -2.01 -10.15 -2.86
N VAL A 138 -2.39 -9.63 -4.03
CA VAL A 138 -1.88 -10.11 -5.33
C VAL A 138 -0.36 -9.95 -5.43
N ILE A 139 0.19 -8.79 -5.05
CA ILE A 139 1.64 -8.51 -5.08
C ILE A 139 2.40 -9.45 -4.13
N VAL A 140 1.85 -9.72 -2.94
CA VAL A 140 2.43 -10.67 -1.99
C VAL A 140 2.43 -12.08 -2.56
N TYR A 141 1.30 -12.53 -3.13
CA TYR A 141 1.20 -13.84 -3.77
C TYR A 141 2.21 -14.00 -4.92
N LEU A 142 2.30 -13.01 -5.81
CA LEU A 142 3.29 -13.01 -6.89
C LEU A 142 4.72 -13.04 -6.36
N GLY A 143 5.00 -12.35 -5.25
CA GLY A 143 6.29 -12.43 -4.56
C GLY A 143 6.64 -13.85 -4.11
N LEU A 144 5.67 -14.57 -3.56
CA LEU A 144 5.84 -15.96 -3.12
C LEU A 144 6.01 -16.91 -4.31
N ALA A 145 5.22 -16.72 -5.38
CA ALA A 145 5.33 -17.52 -6.60
C ALA A 145 6.73 -17.41 -7.22
N ILE A 146 7.26 -16.18 -7.33
CA ILE A 146 8.61 -15.92 -7.85
C ILE A 146 9.70 -16.51 -6.93
N SER A 147 9.49 -16.54 -5.61
CA SER A 147 10.47 -17.14 -4.70
C SER A 147 10.56 -18.67 -4.76
N ARG A 148 9.56 -19.33 -5.37
CA ARG A 148 9.46 -20.79 -5.47
C ARG A 148 9.85 -21.34 -6.85
N SER A 149 10.01 -20.48 -7.86
CA SER A 149 10.49 -20.80 -9.21
C SER A 149 12.00 -20.71 -9.30
#